data_AF-A0A1A9MFM6-F1
#
_entry.id   AF-A0A1A9MFM6-F1
#
_cell.length_a   1.000
_cell.length_b   1.000
_cell.length_c   1.000
_cell.angle_alpha   90.00
_cell.angle_beta   90.00
_cell.angle_gamma   90.00
#
_symmetry.space_group_name_H-M   'P 1'
#
loop_
_entity.id
_entity.type
_entity.pdbx_description
1 polymer ?
#
loop_
_entity_poly.entity_id
_entity_poly.type
_entity_poly.pdbx_seq_one_letter_code
_entity_poly.pdbx_strand_id
1 'polypeptide(L)'
;MSRLPELSTVPSLDLNRYLGTWYEIARLPIRFEDADCTDVSAHYALQDDGTVRVQNRCLTVDGELEEAIGQARPIDDTHGRLEVTFLPEGLRWIPFTKGDYWVIRIDADYTAALVGSPDRNYLWLLARLPQLDENIAQAYLAHAREQGFDLALLIHTPHTGRLTEQPLP
;
A
#
# COMPACT_ATOMS: atom_id res chain seq x y z
N MET A 1 -0.95 -1.47 -30.42
CA MET A 1 -1.13 -0.86 -29.09
C MET A 1 0.25 -0.66 -28.51
N SER A 2 0.69 0.58 -28.30
CA SER A 2 2.01 0.83 -27.69
C SER A 2 1.99 0.33 -26.25
N ARG A 3 2.88 -0.62 -25.94
CA ARG A 3 3.10 -1.11 -24.57
C ARG A 3 3.60 0.06 -23.74
N LEU A 4 2.97 0.33 -22.60
CA LEU A 4 3.47 1.32 -21.64
C LEU A 4 4.93 0.99 -21.27
N PRO A 5 5.77 1.99 -20.98
CA PRO A 5 7.12 1.73 -20.47
C PRO A 5 7.06 0.94 -19.16
N GLU A 6 8.18 0.31 -18.80
CA GLU A 6 8.31 -0.36 -17.49
C GLU A 6 8.02 0.64 -16.35
N LEU A 7 7.39 0.16 -15.28
CA LEU A 7 7.10 1.00 -14.11
C LEU A 7 8.42 1.27 -13.38
N SER A 8 8.80 2.54 -13.26
CA SER A 8 9.99 2.88 -12.48
C SER A 8 9.66 2.90 -11.00
N THR A 9 10.49 2.24 -10.20
CA THR A 9 10.42 2.21 -8.73
C THR A 9 11.55 3.00 -8.10
N VAL A 10 11.52 3.16 -6.77
CA VAL A 10 12.67 3.69 -6.04
C VAL A 10 13.90 2.82 -6.30
N PRO A 11 15.10 3.41 -6.44
CA PRO A 11 16.33 2.65 -6.76
C PRO A 11 16.80 1.78 -5.58
N SER A 12 16.38 2.14 -4.36
CA SER A 12 16.60 1.36 -3.14
C SER A 12 15.58 1.78 -2.09
N LEU A 13 15.12 0.82 -1.30
CA LEU A 13 14.24 1.01 -0.16
C LEU A 13 14.93 0.45 1.09
N ASP A 14 15.06 1.29 2.12
CA ASP A 14 15.46 0.85 3.46
C ASP A 14 14.23 0.27 4.16
N LEU A 15 14.13 -1.07 4.18
CA LEU A 15 13.00 -1.76 4.79
C LEU A 15 12.81 -1.39 6.26
N ASN A 16 13.89 -1.20 7.03
CA ASN A 16 13.78 -0.88 8.46
C ASN A 16 13.09 0.47 8.68
N ARG A 17 13.36 1.45 7.80
CA ARG A 17 12.70 2.75 7.83
C ARG A 17 11.27 2.70 7.28
N TYR A 18 10.94 1.69 6.48
CA TYR A 18 9.61 1.47 5.93
C TYR A 18 8.65 0.78 6.91
N LEU A 19 9.16 0.03 7.88
CA LEU A 19 8.36 -0.67 8.90
C LEU A 19 7.45 0.28 9.71
N GLY A 20 6.51 -0.31 10.44
CA GLY A 20 5.52 0.41 11.24
C GLY A 20 4.26 0.73 10.45
N THR A 21 3.49 1.68 10.97
CA THR A 21 2.16 2.00 10.42
C THR A 21 2.24 3.02 9.30
N TRP A 22 1.43 2.79 8.27
CA TRP A 22 1.10 3.73 7.22
C TRP A 22 -0.42 3.84 7.09
N TYR A 23 -0.90 5.03 6.79
CA TYR A 23 -2.30 5.33 6.53
C TYR A 23 -2.52 5.46 5.03
N GLU A 24 -3.58 4.83 4.53
CA GLU A 24 -3.97 4.99 3.14
C GLU A 24 -4.65 6.35 2.96
N ILE A 25 -4.06 7.22 2.15
CA ILE A 25 -4.61 8.54 1.84
C ILE A 25 -5.53 8.46 0.62
N ALA A 26 -5.11 7.69 -0.38
CA ALA A 26 -5.90 7.45 -1.57
C ALA A 26 -5.52 6.12 -2.22
N ARG A 27 -6.44 5.53 -2.96
CA ARG A 27 -6.21 4.30 -3.73
C ARG A 27 -6.97 4.28 -5.06
N LEU A 28 -6.51 3.45 -5.99
CA LEU A 28 -7.35 3.04 -7.11
C LEU A 28 -8.31 1.92 -6.70
N PRO A 29 -9.49 1.80 -7.33
CA PRO A 29 -10.46 0.77 -6.98
C PRO A 29 -9.90 -0.63 -7.23
N ILE A 30 -9.97 -1.47 -6.21
CA ILE A 30 -9.71 -2.91 -6.36
C ILE A 30 -11.01 -3.54 -6.85
N ARG A 31 -10.96 -4.21 -8.02
CA ARG A 31 -12.16 -4.84 -8.59
C ARG A 31 -12.79 -5.78 -7.56
N PHE A 32 -14.11 -5.68 -7.39
CA PHE A 32 -14.93 -6.50 -6.49
C PHE A 32 -14.76 -6.22 -4.98
N GLU A 33 -14.06 -5.16 -4.59
CA GLU A 33 -14.12 -4.64 -3.21
C GLU A 33 -15.15 -3.51 -3.11
N ASP A 34 -16.36 -3.87 -2.67
CA ASP A 34 -17.26 -2.93 -2.02
C ASP A 34 -16.79 -2.81 -0.56
N ALA A 35 -16.06 -1.76 -0.23
CA ALA A 35 -15.80 -1.43 1.17
C ALA A 35 -15.80 0.08 1.34
N ASP A 36 -16.92 0.59 1.85
CA ASP A 36 -17.04 1.90 2.48
C ASP A 36 -16.29 1.86 3.82
N CYS A 37 -14.97 1.66 3.75
CA CYS A 37 -14.07 1.60 4.89
C CYS A 37 -13.43 2.97 5.15
N THR A 38 -13.25 3.29 6.42
CA THR A 38 -12.61 4.52 6.91
C THR A 38 -11.42 4.17 7.79
N ASP A 39 -10.55 5.16 8.03
CA ASP A 39 -9.37 5.05 8.89
C ASP A 39 -8.46 3.85 8.53
N VAL A 40 -8.32 3.61 7.22
CA VAL A 40 -7.56 2.48 6.67
C VAL A 40 -6.07 2.65 6.99
N SER A 41 -5.49 1.62 7.59
CA SER A 41 -4.06 1.57 7.90
C SER A 41 -3.45 0.22 7.52
N ALA A 42 -2.13 0.23 7.30
CA ALA A 42 -1.30 -0.93 7.08
C ALA A 42 -0.12 -0.89 8.04
N HIS A 43 0.05 -1.93 8.85
CA HIS A 43 1.18 -2.10 9.74
C HIS A 43 2.15 -3.14 9.19
N TYR A 44 3.41 -2.75 9.01
CA TYR A 44 4.47 -3.59 8.47
C TYR A 44 5.47 -3.99 9.55
N ALA A 45 5.72 -5.30 9.71
CA ALA A 45 6.67 -5.82 10.69
C ALA A 45 7.60 -6.88 10.07
N LEU A 46 8.91 -6.68 10.20
CA LEU A 46 9.91 -7.65 9.75
C LEU A 46 9.80 -8.94 10.57
N GLN A 47 9.94 -10.08 9.90
CA GLN A 47 9.93 -11.42 10.49
C GLN A 47 11.34 -12.01 10.51
N ASP A 48 11.55 -13.04 11.34
CA ASP A 48 12.84 -13.72 11.48
C ASP A 48 13.33 -14.39 10.18
N ASP A 49 12.40 -14.75 9.28
CA ASP A 49 12.69 -15.35 7.97
C ASP A 49 13.01 -14.31 6.88
N GLY A 50 13.06 -13.01 7.23
CA GLY A 50 13.30 -11.90 6.31
C GLY A 50 12.08 -11.47 5.50
N THR A 51 10.90 -12.07 5.73
CA THR A 51 9.64 -11.57 5.17
C THR A 51 9.07 -10.42 5.98
N VAL A 52 8.12 -9.69 5.40
CA VAL A 52 7.41 -8.60 6.07
C VAL A 52 5.97 -9.04 6.31
N ARG A 53 5.54 -9.10 7.57
CA ARG A 53 4.12 -9.25 7.91
C ARG A 53 3.41 -7.96 7.55
N VAL A 54 2.29 -8.09 6.85
CA VAL A 54 1.41 -6.98 6.46
C VAL A 54 0.10 -7.14 7.22
N GLN A 55 -0.33 -6.11 7.94
CA GLN A 55 -1.60 -6.11 8.64
C GLN A 55 -2.40 -4.89 8.22
N ASN A 56 -3.41 -5.11 7.39
CA ASN A 56 -4.34 -4.07 6.98
C ASN A 56 -5.52 -4.04 7.93
N ARG A 57 -5.97 -2.84 8.30
CA ARG A 57 -7.14 -2.61 9.12
C ARG A 57 -7.98 -1.47 8.58
N CYS A 58 -9.29 -1.56 8.76
CA CYS A 58 -10.20 -0.45 8.51
C CYS A 58 -11.42 -0.50 9.41
N LEU A 59 -12.14 0.61 9.49
CA LEU A 59 -13.43 0.69 10.15
C LEU A 59 -14.55 0.67 9.10
N THR A 60 -15.48 -0.26 9.24
CA THR A 60 -16.69 -0.33 8.40
C THR A 60 -17.61 0.86 8.68
N VAL A 61 -18.64 1.03 7.84
CA VAL A 61 -19.71 2.02 8.07
C VAL A 61 -20.41 1.87 9.42
N ASP A 62 -20.47 0.65 9.95
CA ASP A 62 -21.06 0.33 11.25
C ASP A 62 -20.07 0.57 12.42
N GLY A 63 -18.83 0.96 12.10
CA GLY A 63 -17.75 1.22 13.06
C GLY A 63 -17.05 -0.04 13.56
N GLU A 64 -17.26 -1.19 12.90
CA GLU A 64 -16.58 -2.44 13.22
C GLU A 64 -15.16 -2.45 12.66
N LEU A 65 -14.22 -3.04 13.40
CA LEU A 65 -12.84 -3.19 12.96
C LEU A 65 -12.70 -4.44 12.09
N GLU A 66 -12.38 -4.25 10.82
CA GLU A 66 -11.95 -5.34 9.93
C GLU A 66 -10.43 -5.44 9.88
N GLU A 67 -9.93 -6.66 9.73
CA GLU A 67 -8.50 -6.95 9.68
C GLU A 67 -8.17 -8.02 8.62
N ALA A 68 -7.10 -7.76 7.86
CA ALA A 68 -6.50 -8.72 6.95
C ALA A 68 -4.99 -8.85 7.22
N ILE A 69 -4.52 -10.09 7.41
CA ILE A 69 -3.10 -10.40 7.65
C ILE A 69 -2.50 -11.07 6.42
N GLY A 70 -1.45 -10.47 5.90
CA GLY A 70 -0.66 -10.97 4.78
C GLY A 70 0.83 -11.05 5.07
N GLN A 71 1.57 -11.43 4.04
CA GLN A 71 3.02 -11.49 4.02
C GLN A 71 3.53 -10.90 2.71
N ALA A 72 4.57 -10.09 2.79
CA ALA A 72 5.30 -9.55 1.67
C ALA A 72 6.75 -10.04 1.66
N ARG A 73 7.31 -10.22 0.47
CA ARG A 73 8.72 -10.60 0.27
C ARG A 73 9.33 -9.73 -0.83
N PRO A 74 10.53 -9.15 -0.62
CA PRO A 74 11.27 -8.52 -1.70
C PRO A 74 11.58 -9.51 -2.83
N ILE A 75 11.50 -9.05 -4.08
CA ILE A 75 11.86 -9.86 -5.26
C ILE A 75 13.25 -9.55 -5.81
N ASP A 76 13.89 -8.49 -5.30
CA ASP A 76 15.24 -8.08 -5.64
C ASP A 76 15.93 -7.38 -4.45
N ASP A 77 17.22 -7.09 -4.61
CA ASP A 77 18.07 -6.47 -3.58
C ASP A 77 17.81 -4.96 -3.40
N THR A 78 17.02 -4.33 -4.28
CA THR A 78 16.65 -2.93 -4.12
C THR A 78 15.57 -2.78 -3.04
N HIS A 79 14.81 -3.85 -2.77
CA HIS A 79 13.62 -3.87 -1.92
C HIS A 79 12.51 -2.90 -2.35
N GLY A 80 12.64 -2.21 -3.49
CA GLY A 80 11.58 -1.35 -4.05
C GLY A 80 10.44 -2.13 -4.68
N ARG A 81 10.64 -3.43 -4.94
CA ARG A 81 9.64 -4.34 -5.49
C ARG A 81 9.44 -5.53 -4.57
N LEU A 82 8.19 -5.76 -4.21
CA LEU A 82 7.77 -6.87 -3.37
C LEU A 82 6.61 -7.62 -4.01
N GLU A 83 6.51 -8.89 -3.66
CA GLU A 83 5.29 -9.68 -3.85
C GLU A 83 4.56 -9.79 -2.51
N VAL A 84 3.24 -9.63 -2.52
CA VAL A 84 2.37 -9.74 -1.33
C VAL A 84 1.33 -10.84 -1.49
N THR A 85 1.02 -11.55 -0.41
CA THR A 85 -0.08 -12.51 -0.36
C THR A 85 -0.88 -12.40 0.94
N PHE A 86 -2.19 -12.49 0.82
CA PHE A 86 -3.14 -12.56 1.94
C PHE A 86 -3.74 -13.96 2.11
N LEU A 87 -3.17 -14.97 1.43
CA LEU A 87 -3.60 -16.35 1.65
C LEU A 87 -3.25 -16.82 3.08
N PRO A 88 -4.05 -17.76 3.63
CA PRO A 88 -3.72 -18.45 4.86
C PRO A 88 -2.31 -19.05 4.79
N GLU A 89 -1.59 -19.08 5.91
CA GLU A 89 -0.18 -19.46 5.98
C GLU A 89 0.15 -20.76 5.23
N GLY A 90 -0.67 -21.81 5.43
CA GLY A 90 -0.51 -23.11 4.76
C GLY A 90 -0.75 -23.11 3.24
N LEU A 91 -1.18 -22.00 2.65
CA LEU A 91 -1.47 -21.83 1.22
C LEU A 91 -0.58 -20.78 0.54
N ARG A 92 0.29 -20.07 1.28
CA ARG A 92 1.14 -19.00 0.71
C ARG A 92 2.19 -19.49 -0.30
N TRP A 93 2.46 -20.80 -0.34
CA TRP A 93 3.40 -21.43 -1.27
C TRP A 93 2.85 -21.57 -2.70
N ILE A 94 1.55 -21.37 -2.91
CA ILE A 94 0.93 -21.51 -4.24
C ILE A 94 1.48 -20.43 -5.18
N PRO A 95 1.99 -20.79 -6.37
CA PRO A 95 2.49 -19.82 -7.34
C PRO A 95 1.35 -19.04 -7.99
N PHE A 96 1.65 -17.83 -8.50
CA PHE A 96 0.72 -16.94 -9.24
C PHE A 96 -0.45 -16.35 -8.43
N THR A 97 -0.48 -16.52 -7.10
CA THR A 97 -1.49 -15.93 -6.21
C THR A 97 -0.99 -14.70 -5.47
N LYS A 98 0.20 -14.22 -5.81
CA LYS A 98 0.83 -13.06 -5.18
C LYS A 98 0.54 -11.81 -5.99
N GLY A 99 0.23 -10.72 -5.30
CA GLY A 99 0.09 -9.39 -5.89
C GLY A 99 1.42 -8.66 -5.92
N ASP A 100 1.57 -7.74 -6.86
CA ASP A 100 2.71 -6.83 -6.93
C ASP A 100 2.52 -5.64 -5.97
N TYR A 101 3.55 -5.35 -5.18
CA TYR A 101 3.64 -4.18 -4.32
C TYR A 101 4.95 -3.46 -4.64
N TRP A 102 4.89 -2.44 -5.51
CA TRP A 102 6.07 -1.75 -6.01
C TRP A 102 6.08 -0.30 -5.49
N VAL A 103 7.10 0.06 -4.73
CA VAL A 103 7.28 1.43 -4.20
C VAL A 103 7.80 2.31 -5.32
N ILE A 104 6.91 3.12 -5.89
CA ILE A 104 7.15 4.01 -7.03
C ILE A 104 7.93 5.24 -6.57
N ARG A 105 7.55 5.79 -5.40
CA ARG A 105 8.15 7.00 -4.83
C ARG A 105 8.08 6.95 -3.31
N ILE A 106 9.10 7.46 -2.64
CA ILE A 106 9.10 7.73 -1.20
C ILE A 106 9.93 8.98 -0.93
N ASP A 107 9.59 9.75 0.09
CA ASP A 107 10.42 10.89 0.49
C ASP A 107 11.63 10.43 1.34
N ALA A 108 12.57 11.34 1.57
CA ALA A 108 13.79 11.05 2.31
C ALA A 108 13.55 10.73 3.79
N ASP A 109 12.44 11.21 4.35
CA ASP A 109 12.07 11.09 5.75
C ASP A 109 11.16 9.89 6.04
N TYR A 110 10.73 9.17 4.98
CA TYR A 110 9.79 8.05 5.01
C TYR A 110 8.42 8.46 5.57
N THR A 111 7.94 9.65 5.17
CA THR A 111 6.65 10.21 5.62
C THR A 111 5.51 10.03 4.63
N ALA A 112 5.79 10.00 3.33
CA ALA A 112 4.83 9.71 2.26
C ALA A 112 5.42 8.74 1.23
N ALA A 113 4.62 7.76 0.81
CA ALA A 113 4.99 6.74 -0.17
C ALA A 113 3.89 6.56 -1.23
N LEU A 114 4.31 6.38 -2.49
CA LEU A 114 3.46 5.98 -3.60
C LEU A 114 3.77 4.53 -3.96
N VAL A 115 2.76 3.67 -3.95
CA VAL A 115 2.88 2.25 -4.25
C VAL A 115 1.93 1.89 -5.38
N GLY A 116 2.31 0.97 -6.25
CA GLY A 116 1.38 0.44 -7.25
C GLY A 116 1.82 -0.88 -7.85
N SER A 117 1.10 -1.31 -8.89
CA SER A 117 1.36 -2.53 -9.64
C SER A 117 1.88 -2.22 -11.06
N PRO A 118 2.70 -3.12 -11.67
CA PRO A 118 3.27 -2.90 -13.00
C PRO A 118 2.24 -2.87 -14.13
N ASP A 119 1.03 -3.38 -13.92
CA ASP A 119 -0.06 -3.29 -14.89
C ASP A 119 -0.88 -1.99 -14.79
N ARG A 120 -0.56 -1.13 -13.81
CA ARG A 120 -1.23 0.15 -13.51
C ARG A 120 -2.67 0.01 -13.03
N ASN A 121 -3.08 -1.19 -12.64
CA ASN A 121 -4.43 -1.43 -12.14
C ASN A 121 -4.57 -1.12 -10.65
N TYR A 122 -3.48 -1.09 -9.89
CA TYR A 122 -3.48 -0.83 -8.46
C TYR A 122 -2.52 0.29 -8.08
N LEU A 123 -2.97 1.18 -7.21
CA LEU A 123 -2.21 2.31 -6.70
C LEU A 123 -2.66 2.63 -5.28
N TRP A 124 -1.70 3.00 -4.43
CA TRP A 124 -1.93 3.53 -3.09
C TRP A 124 -1.01 4.73 -2.84
N LEU A 125 -1.57 5.82 -2.33
CA LEU A 125 -0.83 6.90 -1.69
C LEU A 125 -0.90 6.67 -0.19
N LEU A 126 0.25 6.48 0.44
CA LEU A 126 0.39 6.17 1.85
C LEU A 126 1.09 7.33 2.57
N ALA A 127 0.73 7.58 3.82
CA ALA A 127 1.41 8.54 4.68
C ALA A 127 1.59 8.01 6.11
N ARG A 128 2.54 8.57 6.86
CA ARG A 128 2.74 8.25 8.29
C ARG A 128 1.69 8.85 9.21
N LEU A 129 0.91 9.80 8.71
CA LEU A 129 -0.21 10.42 9.41
C LEU A 129 -1.50 10.22 8.60
N PRO A 130 -2.68 10.20 9.26
CA PRO A 130 -3.98 10.08 8.59
C PRO A 130 -4.32 11.24 7.64
N GLN A 131 -3.55 12.32 7.70
CA GLN A 131 -3.68 13.49 6.84
C GLN A 131 -2.33 13.81 6.21
N LEU A 132 -2.37 14.14 4.93
CA LEU A 132 -1.21 14.56 4.15
C LEU A 132 -1.49 15.94 3.56
N ASP A 133 -0.47 16.81 3.52
CA ASP A 133 -0.58 18.11 2.86
C ASP A 133 -1.01 17.93 1.40
N GLU A 134 -2.01 18.71 0.97
CA GLU A 134 -2.61 18.57 -0.35
C GLU A 134 -1.59 18.78 -1.47
N ASN A 135 -0.62 19.68 -1.31
CA ASN A 135 0.40 19.90 -2.34
C ASN A 135 1.34 18.70 -2.45
N ILE A 136 1.67 18.07 -1.31
CA ILE A 136 2.46 16.83 -1.30
C ILE A 136 1.67 15.70 -1.97
N ALA A 137 0.39 15.53 -1.60
CA ALA A 137 -0.47 14.52 -2.21
C ALA A 137 -0.58 14.71 -3.73
N GLN A 138 -0.85 15.92 -4.20
CA GLN A 138 -0.93 16.23 -5.63
C GLN A 138 0.41 16.01 -6.35
N ALA A 139 1.55 16.30 -5.72
CA ALA A 139 2.85 16.01 -6.30
C ALA A 139 3.12 14.51 -6.47
N TYR A 140 2.64 13.67 -5.55
CA TYR A 140 2.72 12.22 -5.65
C TYR A 140 1.78 11.67 -6.74
N LEU A 141 0.54 12.14 -6.78
CA LEU A 141 -0.44 11.75 -7.79
C LEU A 141 -0.05 12.22 -9.20
N ALA A 142 0.57 13.40 -9.33
CA ALA A 142 1.14 13.85 -10.60
C ALA A 142 2.23 12.88 -11.10
N HIS A 143 3.11 12.44 -10.20
CA HIS A 143 4.13 11.43 -10.54
C HIS A 143 3.51 10.09 -10.95
N ALA A 144 2.40 9.67 -10.32
CA ALA A 144 1.66 8.49 -10.77
C ALA A 144 1.14 8.66 -12.22
N ARG A 145 0.58 9.83 -12.56
CA ARG A 145 0.12 10.11 -13.94
C ARG A 145 1.26 10.06 -14.95
N GLU A 146 2.44 10.59 -14.61
CA GLU A 146 3.64 10.51 -15.45
C GLU A 146 4.07 9.06 -15.75
N GLN A 147 3.84 8.15 -14.81
CA GLN A 147 4.15 6.72 -14.92
C GLN A 147 3.05 5.90 -15.62
N GLY A 148 1.96 6.57 -16.05
CA GLY A 148 0.88 5.98 -16.85
C GLY A 148 -0.32 5.47 -16.05
N PHE A 149 -0.49 5.86 -14.78
CA PHE A 149 -1.70 5.53 -14.02
C PHE A 149 -2.88 6.43 -14.42
N ASP A 150 -4.04 5.82 -14.66
CA ASP A 150 -5.30 6.55 -14.81
C ASP A 150 -5.92 6.78 -13.43
N LEU A 151 -6.02 8.06 -13.03
CA LEU A 151 -6.54 8.47 -11.73
C LEU A 151 -8.00 8.92 -11.77
N ALA A 152 -8.73 8.68 -12.87
CA ALA A 152 -10.12 9.11 -13.04
C ALA A 152 -11.05 8.52 -11.96
N LEU A 153 -10.73 7.34 -11.44
CA LEU A 153 -11.48 6.64 -10.41
C LEU A 153 -10.75 6.63 -9.06
N LEU A 154 -9.80 7.55 -8.84
CA LEU A 154 -9.08 7.63 -7.56
C LEU A 154 -10.07 7.86 -6.41
N ILE A 155 -9.97 7.01 -5.39
CA ILE A 155 -10.74 7.09 -4.16
C ILE A 155 -9.87 7.75 -3.11
N HIS A 156 -10.39 8.80 -2.46
CA HIS A 156 -9.78 9.38 -1.27
C HIS A 156 -10.33 8.70 -0.03
N THR A 157 -9.44 8.19 0.80
CA THR A 157 -9.81 7.39 1.96
C THR A 157 -10.19 8.32 3.12
N PRO A 158 -11.40 8.21 3.68
CA PRO A 158 -11.80 9.05 4.81
C PRO A 158 -11.05 8.63 6.08
N HIS A 159 -10.50 9.62 6.80
CA HIS A 159 -9.93 9.44 8.14
C HIS A 159 -10.76 10.25 9.14
N THR A 160 -11.43 9.56 10.05
CA THR A 160 -12.33 10.16 11.05
C THR A 160 -11.63 10.49 12.37
N GLY A 161 -10.36 10.07 12.50
CA GLY A 161 -9.54 10.28 13.70
C GLY A 161 -9.63 9.11 14.68
N ARG A 162 -10.23 7.99 14.27
CA ARG A 162 -10.24 6.75 15.04
C ARG A 162 -9.02 5.92 14.64
N LEU A 163 -8.08 5.75 15.56
CA LEU A 163 -6.87 4.98 15.27
C LEU A 163 -7.20 3.48 15.22
N THR A 164 -6.99 2.86 14.06
CA THR A 164 -7.06 1.40 13.87
C THR A 164 -5.81 0.67 14.38
N GLU A 165 -4.85 1.40 14.93
CA GLU A 165 -3.56 0.88 15.41
C GLU A 165 -3.67 0.02 16.68
N GLN A 166 -4.69 0.24 17.51
CA GLN A 166 -4.86 -0.49 18.77
C GLN A 166 -5.84 -1.65 18.60
N PRO A 167 -5.59 -2.82 19.22
CA PRO A 167 -6.64 -3.81 19.38
C PRO A 167 -7.82 -3.16 20.12
N LEU A 168 -9.05 -3.43 19.68
CA LEU A 168 -10.23 -3.09 20.48
C LEU A 168 -10.06 -3.70 21.89
N PRO A 169 -10.43 -2.97 22.96
CA PRO A 169 -10.28 -3.44 24.33
C PRO A 169 -11.02 -4.75 24.61
#